data_AF-A0A0A1WS31-F1
#
_entry.id   AF-A0A0A1WS31-F1
#
_cell.length_a   1.000
_cell.length_b   1.000
_cell.length_c   1.000
_cell.angle_alpha   90.00
_cell.angle_beta   90.00
_cell.angle_gamma   90.00
#
_symmetry.space_group_name_H-M   'P 1'
#
loop_
_entity.id
_entity.type
_entity.pdbx_description
1 polymer ?
#
loop_
_entity_poly.entity_id
_entity_poly.type
_entity_poly.pdbx_seq_one_letter_code
_entity_poly.pdbx_strand_id
1 'polypeptide(L)'
;FVPTSLYTGFDVMDVYWNSFLLKCNFCVKTFHLLTPENMFSIITILFIVTIYWLFLVPCNWKKRHAPDISFNKRNNRSRLIGLKQLPPPYPNGWYCILESSLLKPESSRYVSCLGEHFAIFRNIDGEVSVLNAYCPHLGANMAIGGRINGDNIECPFHQWSFRGSDGSCANIPYSCGGKYYIYV
;
A
#
# COMPACT_ATOMS: atom_id res chain seq x y z
N PHE A 1 70.13 -6.85 18.40
CA PHE A 1 70.64 -7.68 17.30
C PHE A 1 69.50 -7.95 16.33
N VAL A 2 69.57 -7.28 15.18
CA VAL A 2 68.90 -7.69 13.94
C VAL A 2 69.75 -8.81 13.33
N PRO A 3 69.16 -9.70 12.49
CA PRO A 3 69.66 -9.74 11.13
C PRO A 3 68.55 -9.74 10.08
N THR A 4 68.75 -8.85 9.12
CA THR A 4 68.19 -8.71 7.78
C THR A 4 68.90 -9.65 6.80
N SER A 5 68.15 -10.22 5.84
CA SER A 5 68.64 -10.61 4.51
C SER A 5 67.47 -11.20 3.69
N LEU A 6 66.82 -10.37 2.86
CA LEU A 6 66.88 -10.39 1.38
C LEU A 6 65.96 -11.45 0.74
N TYR A 7 64.98 -11.02 -0.05
CA TYR A 7 64.81 -11.34 -1.48
C TYR A 7 63.53 -10.67 -2.04
N THR A 8 63.77 -9.71 -2.95
CA THR A 8 63.04 -9.36 -4.20
C THR A 8 61.50 -9.28 -4.16
N GLY A 9 60.84 -8.14 -4.35
CA GLY A 9 61.10 -7.10 -5.36
C GLY A 9 60.46 -7.38 -6.74
N PHE A 10 59.68 -8.45 -6.91
CA PHE A 10 59.13 -8.85 -8.21
C PHE A 10 57.59 -9.02 -8.29
N ASP A 11 56.85 -9.04 -7.18
CA ASP A 11 55.39 -9.35 -7.22
C ASP A 11 54.44 -8.16 -7.37
N VAL A 12 54.94 -6.91 -7.38
CA VAL A 12 54.05 -5.72 -7.44
C VAL A 12 53.77 -5.26 -8.88
N MET A 13 54.57 -5.68 -9.86
CA MET A 13 54.34 -5.32 -11.27
C MET A 13 53.32 -6.22 -11.99
N ASP A 14 53.15 -7.47 -11.54
CA ASP A 14 52.21 -8.41 -12.17
C ASP A 14 50.74 -8.07 -11.88
N VAL A 15 50.44 -7.47 -10.73
CA VAL A 15 49.08 -7.05 -10.37
C VAL A 15 48.63 -5.82 -11.18
N TYR A 16 49.57 -4.91 -11.46
CA TYR A 16 49.30 -3.73 -12.29
C TYR A 16 49.19 -4.08 -13.77
N TRP A 17 50.01 -5.02 -14.28
CA TRP A 17 49.94 -5.46 -15.68
C TRP A 17 48.64 -6.21 -16.00
N ASN A 18 48.19 -7.09 -15.10
CA ASN A 18 46.92 -7.81 -15.28
C ASN A 18 45.70 -6.86 -15.29
N SER A 19 45.72 -5.81 -14.46
CA SER A 19 44.65 -4.80 -14.42
C SER A 19 44.63 -3.92 -15.69
N PHE A 20 45.79 -3.69 -16.30
CA PHE A 20 45.91 -2.97 -17.58
C PHE A 20 45.43 -3.82 -18.76
N LEU A 21 45.80 -5.12 -18.81
CA LEU A 21 45.35 -6.06 -19.84
C LEU A 21 43.84 -6.36 -19.76
N LEU A 22 43.26 -6.41 -18.56
CA LEU A 22 41.80 -6.53 -18.36
C LEU A 22 41.05 -5.30 -18.89
N LYS A 23 41.59 -4.09 -18.70
CA LYS A 23 41.04 -2.86 -19.28
C LYS A 23 41.18 -2.82 -20.81
N CYS A 24 42.30 -3.32 -21.37
CA CYS A 24 42.48 -3.44 -22.82
C CYS A 24 41.52 -4.46 -23.45
N ASN A 25 41.34 -5.65 -22.86
CA ASN A 25 40.41 -6.67 -23.39
C ASN A 25 38.94 -6.23 -23.32
N PHE A 26 38.56 -5.45 -22.30
CA PHE A 26 37.23 -4.84 -22.23
C PHE A 26 37.03 -3.81 -23.35
N CYS A 27 38.02 -2.94 -23.58
CA CYS A 27 37.98 -1.89 -24.61
C CYS A 27 38.00 -2.45 -26.04
N VAL A 28 38.75 -3.53 -26.29
CA VAL A 28 38.80 -4.21 -27.60
C VAL A 28 37.51 -4.97 -27.88
N LYS A 29 36.91 -5.64 -26.90
CA LYS A 29 35.59 -6.29 -27.06
C LYS A 29 34.45 -5.29 -27.31
N THR A 30 34.49 -4.10 -26.71
CA THR A 30 33.53 -3.03 -27.04
C THR A 30 33.74 -2.45 -28.43
N PHE A 31 34.96 -2.42 -28.96
CA PHE A 31 35.23 -1.95 -30.32
C PHE A 31 34.72 -2.92 -31.41
N HIS A 32 34.79 -4.24 -31.16
CA HIS A 32 34.22 -5.26 -32.06
C HIS A 32 32.68 -5.27 -32.12
N LEU A 33 32.00 -4.63 -31.16
CA LEU A 33 30.55 -4.43 -31.21
C LEU A 33 30.15 -3.26 -32.12
N LEU A 34 31.07 -2.36 -32.48
CA LEU A 34 30.86 -1.20 -33.34
C LEU A 34 31.17 -1.49 -34.82
N THR A 35 30.89 -2.71 -35.29
CA THR A 35 30.91 -3.01 -36.73
C THR A 35 29.67 -2.41 -37.40
N PRO A 36 29.75 -1.96 -38.68
CA PRO A 36 28.62 -1.37 -39.39
C PRO A 36 27.39 -2.29 -39.46
N GLU A 37 27.59 -3.61 -39.40
CA GLU A 37 26.52 -4.61 -39.35
C GLU A 37 25.75 -4.60 -38.03
N ASN A 38 26.43 -4.33 -36.92
CA ASN A 38 25.84 -4.29 -35.58
C ASN A 38 25.32 -2.89 -35.19
N MET A 39 25.66 -1.86 -35.97
CA MET A 39 25.24 -0.48 -35.69
C MET A 39 23.72 -0.31 -35.70
N PHE A 40 23.01 -0.92 -36.66
CA PHE A 40 21.55 -0.85 -36.71
C PHE A 40 20.91 -1.53 -35.49
N SER A 41 21.43 -2.68 -35.07
CA SER A 41 20.97 -3.40 -33.88
C SER A 41 21.23 -2.60 -32.59
N ILE A 42 22.37 -1.92 -32.49
CA ILE A 42 22.68 -1.07 -31.34
C ILE A 42 21.75 0.16 -31.30
N ILE A 43 21.54 0.82 -32.44
CA ILE A 43 20.66 2.00 -32.53
C ILE A 43 19.22 1.63 -32.19
N THR A 44 18.73 0.49 -32.69
CA THR A 44 17.36 0.02 -32.39
C THR A 44 17.17 -0.33 -30.92
N ILE A 45 18.14 -0.99 -30.28
CA ILE A 45 18.09 -1.29 -28.84
C ILE A 45 18.09 0.02 -28.03
N LEU A 46 18.98 0.97 -28.37
CA LEU A 46 19.03 2.27 -27.70
C LEU A 46 17.72 3.04 -27.87
N PHE A 47 17.11 3.01 -29.05
CA PHE A 47 15.83 3.65 -29.33
C PHE A 47 14.69 3.02 -28.50
N ILE A 48 14.61 1.69 -28.44
CA ILE A 48 13.61 0.97 -27.63
C ILE A 48 13.78 1.28 -26.13
N VAL A 49 15.02 1.25 -25.62
CA VAL A 49 15.31 1.59 -24.22
C VAL A 49 14.94 3.04 -23.93
N THR A 50 15.20 3.96 -24.86
CA THR A 50 14.85 5.38 -24.71
C THR A 50 13.34 5.60 -24.72
N ILE A 51 12.59 4.93 -25.61
CA ILE A 51 11.13 4.95 -25.60
C ILE A 51 10.57 4.34 -24.31
N TYR A 52 11.10 3.21 -23.85
CA TYR A 52 10.71 2.62 -22.57
C TYR A 52 10.93 3.59 -21.41
N TRP A 53 12.08 4.27 -21.36
CA TRP A 53 12.37 5.27 -20.33
C TRP A 53 11.51 6.53 -20.46
N LEU A 54 11.19 6.99 -21.67
CA LEU A 54 10.39 8.20 -21.88
C LEU A 54 8.89 7.98 -21.66
N PHE A 55 8.37 6.79 -21.91
CA PHE A 55 6.92 6.52 -21.86
C PHE A 55 6.53 5.62 -20.71
N LEU A 56 7.30 4.56 -20.43
CA LEU A 56 6.92 3.55 -19.45
C LEU A 56 7.46 3.83 -18.05
N VAL A 57 8.63 4.49 -17.91
CA VAL A 57 9.10 4.96 -16.59
C VAL A 57 8.23 6.08 -16.01
N PRO A 58 7.81 7.13 -16.75
CA PRO A 58 6.83 8.09 -16.22
C PRO A 58 5.46 7.45 -15.97
N CYS A 59 5.05 6.41 -16.71
CA CYS A 59 3.84 5.63 -16.38
C CYS A 59 4.00 4.81 -15.09
N ASN A 60 5.19 4.26 -14.82
CA ASN A 60 5.49 3.57 -13.56
C ASN A 60 5.69 4.52 -12.38
N TRP A 61 6.06 5.78 -12.64
CA TRP A 61 6.14 6.83 -11.62
C TRP A 61 4.79 7.52 -11.37
N LYS A 62 3.84 7.34 -12.29
CA LYS A 62 2.41 7.45 -12.02
C LYS A 62 1.83 6.17 -11.41
N LYS A 63 2.65 5.33 -10.74
CA LYS A 63 2.22 4.77 -9.46
C LYS A 63 1.85 5.97 -8.61
N ARG A 64 0.56 6.25 -8.64
CA ARG A 64 -0.14 7.23 -7.83
C ARG A 64 0.72 7.51 -6.60
N HIS A 65 1.21 8.75 -6.49
CA HIS A 65 0.98 9.43 -5.23
C HIS A 65 -0.51 9.22 -4.97
N ALA A 66 -0.85 8.09 -4.31
CA ALA A 66 -1.97 8.10 -3.42
C ALA A 66 -1.68 9.37 -2.64
N PRO A 67 -2.53 10.42 -2.73
CA PRO A 67 -2.39 11.52 -1.81
C PRO A 67 -2.25 10.83 -0.47
N ASP A 68 -1.19 11.16 0.27
CA ASP A 68 -1.03 10.65 1.61
C ASP A 68 -2.38 10.88 2.27
N ILE A 69 -3.16 9.80 2.43
CA ILE A 69 -4.28 9.78 3.34
C ILE A 69 -3.64 9.65 4.72
N SER A 70 -2.61 10.45 5.02
CA SER A 70 -2.72 11.47 6.04
C SER A 70 -4.19 11.89 6.13
N PHE A 71 -4.89 11.12 6.95
CA PHE A 71 -6.11 11.53 7.61
C PHE A 71 -5.94 13.01 7.89
N ASN A 72 -6.67 13.84 7.13
CA ASN A 72 -6.29 15.22 6.93
C ASN A 72 -6.28 15.94 8.28
N LYS A 73 -5.10 16.02 8.92
CA LYS A 73 -4.87 16.74 10.18
C LYS A 73 -4.74 18.24 9.89
N ARG A 74 -5.55 18.77 8.98
CA ARG A 74 -5.72 20.19 8.65
C ARG A 74 -7.21 20.37 8.36
N ASN A 75 -8.04 20.81 9.31
CA ASN A 75 -7.97 22.13 9.92
C ASN A 75 -8.40 22.11 11.40
N ASN A 76 -7.47 21.83 12.31
CA ASN A 76 -7.65 22.10 13.75
C ASN A 76 -6.91 23.37 14.20
N ARG A 77 -6.80 24.38 13.33
CA ARG A 77 -6.05 25.63 13.62
C ARG A 77 -6.76 26.94 13.35
N SER A 78 -8.07 26.96 13.16
CA SER A 78 -8.85 28.21 13.16
C SER A 78 -10.18 28.08 13.88
N ARG A 79 -10.11 27.70 15.16
CA ARG A 79 -11.09 28.16 16.17
C ARG A 79 -10.36 29.01 17.20
N LEU A 80 -9.69 30.06 16.72
CA LEU A 80 -9.33 31.20 17.56
C LEU A 80 -10.57 32.08 17.67
N ILE A 81 -11.55 31.62 18.45
CA ILE A 81 -12.54 32.50 19.07
C ILE A 81 -12.21 32.36 20.55
N GLY A 82 -11.57 33.39 21.11
CA GLY A 82 -11.14 33.40 22.50
C GLY A 82 -12.33 33.11 23.41
N LEU A 83 -12.30 31.95 24.07
CA LEU A 83 -13.10 31.57 25.24
C LEU A 83 -12.56 30.22 25.73
N LYS A 84 -12.45 30.06 27.05
CA LYS A 84 -12.08 28.82 27.74
C LYS A 84 -12.74 27.61 27.07
N GLN A 85 -11.92 26.70 26.52
CA GLN A 85 -12.21 25.34 26.06
C GLN A 85 -13.67 25.09 25.61
N LEU A 86 -13.94 25.28 24.31
CA LEU A 86 -15.18 24.77 23.71
C LEU A 86 -15.27 23.25 23.89
N PRO A 87 -16.48 22.69 24.15
CA PRO A 87 -16.66 21.25 24.21
C PRO A 87 -16.27 20.59 22.88
N PRO A 88 -15.92 19.28 22.89
CA PRO A 88 -15.65 18.56 21.65
C PRO A 88 -16.84 18.69 20.69
N PRO A 89 -16.60 18.75 19.36
CA PRO A 89 -17.65 18.93 18.37
C PRO A 89 -18.75 17.85 18.44
N TYR A 90 -18.41 16.66 18.95
CA TYR A 90 -19.34 15.58 19.23
C TYR A 90 -19.21 15.19 20.71
N PRO A 91 -20.17 15.54 21.59
CA PRO A 91 -20.15 15.13 22.98
C PRO A 91 -20.34 13.62 23.13
N ASN A 92 -19.88 13.05 24.25
CA ASN A 92 -20.13 11.63 24.53
C ASN A 92 -21.61 11.44 24.91
N GLY A 93 -22.31 10.54 24.22
CA GLY A 93 -23.72 10.27 24.45
C GLY A 93 -24.33 9.33 23.42
N TRP A 94 -25.62 9.05 23.60
CA TRP A 94 -26.41 8.27 22.66
C TRP A 94 -26.89 9.13 21.50
N TYR A 95 -26.72 8.64 20.28
CA TYR A 95 -27.17 9.29 19.06
C TYR A 95 -28.14 8.39 18.30
N CYS A 96 -29.30 8.92 17.93
CA CYS A 96 -30.23 8.24 17.04
C CYS A 96 -29.76 8.45 15.59
N ILE A 97 -29.19 7.41 14.97
CA ILE A 97 -28.55 7.51 13.64
C ILE A 97 -29.32 6.80 12.52
N LEU A 98 -30.21 5.86 12.86
CA LEU A 98 -31.05 5.12 11.89
C LEU A 98 -32.31 4.61 12.59
N GLU A 99 -33.45 4.69 11.90
CA GLU A 99 -34.69 4.06 12.35
C GLU A 99 -34.63 2.55 12.14
N SER A 100 -34.96 1.78 13.19
CA SER A 100 -34.92 0.30 13.17
C SER A 100 -35.74 -0.32 12.03
N SER A 101 -36.88 0.30 11.68
CA SER A 101 -37.79 -0.14 10.61
C SER A 101 -37.18 -0.04 9.20
N LEU A 102 -36.22 0.86 8.99
CA LEU A 102 -35.54 1.06 7.71
C LEU A 102 -34.45 0.01 7.46
N LEU A 103 -34.05 -0.71 8.51
CA LEU A 103 -33.07 -1.79 8.48
C LEU A 103 -33.76 -3.15 8.55
N LYS A 104 -34.07 -3.69 7.37
CA LYS A 104 -34.69 -5.02 7.24
C LYS A 104 -33.74 -6.13 7.72
N PRO A 105 -34.26 -7.30 8.13
CA PRO A 105 -33.44 -8.49 8.34
C PRO A 105 -32.53 -8.78 7.15
N GLU A 106 -31.31 -9.23 7.44
CA GLU A 106 -30.28 -9.55 6.45
C GLU A 106 -29.94 -8.40 5.47
N SER A 107 -30.12 -7.16 5.93
CA SER A 107 -29.77 -5.97 5.15
C SER A 107 -28.85 -5.03 5.89
N SER A 108 -28.05 -4.27 5.13
CA SER A 108 -27.17 -3.23 5.62
C SER A 108 -27.61 -1.85 5.11
N ARG A 109 -27.21 -0.82 5.85
CA ARG A 109 -27.43 0.60 5.53
C ARG A 109 -26.16 1.38 5.80
N TYR A 110 -25.82 2.23 4.85
CA TYR A 110 -24.78 3.22 5.00
C TYR A 110 -25.33 4.45 5.73
N VAL A 111 -24.63 4.90 6.77
CA VAL A 111 -24.95 6.14 7.47
C VAL A 111 -23.69 6.98 7.63
N SER A 112 -23.79 8.27 7.34
CA SER A 112 -22.73 9.25 7.57
C SER A 112 -23.17 10.20 8.67
N CYS A 113 -22.53 10.12 9.84
CA CYS A 113 -22.85 10.98 10.97
C CYS A 113 -21.62 11.20 11.85
N LEU A 114 -21.58 12.28 12.63
CA LEU A 114 -20.47 12.59 13.54
C LEU A 114 -19.09 12.64 12.85
N GLY A 115 -19.06 12.99 11.56
CA GLY A 115 -17.83 13.01 10.75
C GLY A 115 -17.30 11.62 10.37
N GLU A 116 -18.05 10.56 10.68
CA GLU A 116 -17.68 9.17 10.47
C GLU A 116 -18.66 8.48 9.50
N HIS A 117 -18.27 7.30 9.05
CA HIS A 117 -19.02 6.49 8.09
C HIS A 117 -19.29 5.11 8.66
N PHE A 118 -20.56 4.72 8.72
CA PHE A 118 -21.01 3.51 9.40
C PHE A 118 -21.68 2.53 8.44
N ALA A 119 -21.34 1.25 8.60
CA ALA A 119 -22.13 0.12 8.14
C ALA A 119 -23.00 -0.36 9.30
N ILE A 120 -24.29 -0.06 9.21
CA ILE A 120 -25.29 -0.57 10.15
C ILE A 120 -25.96 -1.76 9.49
N PHE A 121 -25.99 -2.92 10.15
CA PHE A 121 -26.50 -4.14 9.55
C PHE A 121 -27.26 -4.99 10.56
N ARG A 122 -28.25 -5.75 10.07
CA ARG A 122 -29.08 -6.63 10.89
C ARG A 122 -28.91 -8.08 10.46
N ASN A 123 -28.53 -8.96 11.39
CA ASN A 123 -28.48 -10.39 11.13
C ASN A 123 -29.89 -11.01 10.99
N ILE A 124 -29.95 -12.31 10.74
CA ILE A 124 -31.21 -13.05 10.62
C ILE A 124 -31.96 -13.15 11.96
N ASP A 125 -31.22 -13.20 13.08
CA ASP A 125 -31.77 -13.26 14.43
C ASP A 125 -32.33 -11.90 14.91
N GLY A 126 -32.14 -10.85 14.11
CA GLY A 126 -32.67 -9.51 14.34
C GLY A 126 -31.74 -8.58 15.13
N GLU A 127 -30.57 -9.05 15.54
CA GLU A 127 -29.53 -8.26 16.19
C GLU A 127 -28.94 -7.22 15.22
N VAL A 128 -28.73 -6.00 15.74
CA VAL A 128 -28.20 -4.88 14.97
C VAL A 128 -26.77 -4.60 15.41
N SER A 129 -25.88 -4.51 14.43
CA SER A 129 -24.47 -4.17 14.64
C SER A 129 -24.08 -2.93 13.85
N VAL A 130 -23.07 -2.21 14.33
CA VAL A 130 -22.53 -1.00 13.70
C VAL A 130 -21.03 -1.14 13.62
N LEU A 131 -20.48 -1.05 12.40
CA LEU A 131 -19.04 -1.03 12.13
C LEU A 131 -18.67 0.18 11.27
N ASN A 132 -17.38 0.43 11.07
CA ASN A 132 -16.93 1.37 10.04
C ASN A 132 -17.43 0.89 8.66
N ALA A 133 -17.95 1.81 7.84
CA ALA A 133 -18.44 1.48 6.51
C ALA A 133 -17.35 0.93 5.59
N TYR A 134 -16.09 1.33 5.78
CA TYR A 134 -15.00 0.98 4.90
C TYR A 134 -14.20 -0.21 5.41
N CYS A 135 -14.06 -1.21 4.56
CA CYS A 135 -13.27 -2.39 4.84
C CYS A 135 -11.79 -2.00 5.06
N PRO A 136 -11.15 -2.43 6.17
CA PRO A 136 -9.77 -2.07 6.48
C PRO A 136 -8.73 -2.70 5.53
N HIS A 137 -9.15 -3.60 4.64
CA HIS A 137 -8.27 -4.17 3.62
C HIS A 137 -7.90 -3.13 2.55
N LEU A 138 -8.88 -2.69 1.73
CA LEU A 138 -8.66 -1.75 0.62
C LEU A 138 -9.76 -0.69 0.50
N GLY A 139 -10.53 -0.44 1.57
CA GLY A 139 -11.49 0.66 1.64
C GLY A 139 -12.81 0.44 0.90
N ALA A 140 -13.18 -0.79 0.54
CA ALA A 140 -14.49 -1.06 -0.05
C ALA A 140 -15.61 -0.77 0.95
N ASN A 141 -16.70 -0.14 0.50
CA ASN A 141 -17.85 0.18 1.35
C ASN A 141 -18.71 -1.08 1.58
N MET A 142 -18.65 -1.62 2.80
CA MET A 142 -19.38 -2.82 3.21
C MET A 142 -20.88 -2.57 3.36
N ALA A 143 -21.30 -1.33 3.61
CA ALA A 143 -22.71 -1.00 3.80
C ALA A 143 -23.53 -0.92 2.49
N ILE A 144 -22.86 -0.81 1.34
CA ILE A 144 -23.52 -0.68 0.02
C ILE A 144 -23.56 -2.01 -0.71
N GLY A 145 -22.43 -2.73 -0.76
CA GLY A 145 -22.32 -4.00 -1.49
C GLY A 145 -22.10 -5.22 -0.60
N GLY A 146 -21.90 -5.03 0.69
CA GLY A 146 -21.59 -6.14 1.58
C GLY A 146 -22.78 -7.06 1.78
N ARG A 147 -22.47 -8.33 2.05
CA ARG A 147 -23.44 -9.38 2.32
C ARG A 147 -23.42 -9.69 3.80
N ILE A 148 -24.59 -9.92 4.39
CA ILE A 148 -24.67 -10.40 5.77
C ILE A 148 -24.62 -11.93 5.74
N ASN A 149 -23.79 -12.51 6.58
CA ASN A 149 -23.64 -13.94 6.73
C ASN A 149 -23.53 -14.29 8.22
N GLY A 150 -24.62 -14.80 8.79
CA GLY A 150 -24.78 -14.93 10.24
C GLY A 150 -24.61 -13.57 10.93
N ASP A 151 -23.73 -13.50 11.91
CA ASP A 151 -23.43 -12.29 12.70
C ASP A 151 -22.38 -11.38 12.06
N ASN A 152 -21.96 -11.70 10.83
CA ASN A 152 -20.87 -11.02 10.16
C ASN A 152 -21.36 -10.25 8.93
N ILE A 153 -20.60 -9.22 8.59
CA ILE A 153 -20.70 -8.54 7.29
C ILE A 153 -19.49 -8.90 6.43
N GLU A 154 -19.75 -9.38 5.23
CA GLU A 154 -18.75 -9.74 4.23
C GLU A 154 -18.51 -8.57 3.28
N CYS A 155 -17.25 -8.22 3.10
CA CYS A 155 -16.84 -7.16 2.19
C CYS A 155 -17.15 -7.54 0.73
N PRO A 156 -17.78 -6.64 -0.07
CA PRO A 156 -18.14 -6.93 -1.46
C PRO A 156 -16.95 -7.21 -2.39
N PHE A 157 -15.74 -6.80 -1.98
CA PHE A 157 -14.59 -6.83 -2.88
C PHE A 157 -13.84 -8.17 -2.77
N HIS A 158 -13.41 -8.53 -1.56
CA HIS A 158 -12.56 -9.70 -1.31
C HIS A 158 -13.19 -10.67 -0.31
N GLN A 159 -14.45 -10.44 0.08
CA GLN A 159 -15.24 -11.32 0.94
C GLN A 159 -14.60 -11.56 2.32
N TRP A 160 -13.79 -10.61 2.80
CA TRP A 160 -13.35 -10.61 4.20
C TRP A 160 -14.58 -10.43 5.08
N SER A 161 -14.71 -11.30 6.06
CA SER A 161 -15.85 -11.34 6.98
C SER A 161 -15.48 -10.62 8.26
N PHE A 162 -16.31 -9.68 8.70
CA PHE A 162 -16.11 -8.91 9.93
C PHE A 162 -17.27 -9.14 10.89
N ARG A 163 -16.94 -9.47 12.14
CA ARG A 163 -17.92 -9.80 13.16
C ARG A 163 -18.63 -8.56 13.69
N GLY A 164 -19.96 -8.60 13.79
CA GLY A 164 -20.75 -7.46 14.27
C GLY A 164 -20.49 -7.07 15.71
N SER A 165 -20.19 -8.04 16.58
CA SER A 165 -20.01 -7.81 18.02
C SER A 165 -18.79 -6.94 18.38
N ASP A 166 -17.71 -7.02 17.60
CA ASP A 166 -16.44 -6.37 17.93
C ASP A 166 -15.64 -5.85 16.72
N GLY A 167 -16.12 -6.08 15.50
CA GLY A 167 -15.43 -5.69 14.27
C GLY A 167 -14.24 -6.58 13.87
N SER A 168 -13.96 -7.65 14.62
CA SER A 168 -12.82 -8.53 14.31
C SER A 168 -12.98 -9.21 12.96
N CYS A 169 -11.87 -9.38 12.23
CA CYS A 169 -11.84 -10.16 11.00
C CYS A 169 -12.02 -11.64 11.33
N ALA A 170 -13.20 -12.18 11.03
CA ALA A 170 -13.59 -13.54 11.35
C ALA A 170 -13.09 -14.54 10.30
N ASN A 171 -13.04 -14.14 9.02
CA ASN A 171 -12.64 -15.02 7.93
C ASN A 171 -12.04 -14.24 6.75
N ILE A 172 -11.02 -14.82 6.13
CA ILE A 172 -10.43 -14.38 4.87
C ILE A 172 -10.47 -15.59 3.93
N PRO A 173 -11.36 -15.63 2.92
CA PRO A 173 -11.67 -16.88 2.19
C PRO A 173 -10.49 -17.56 1.50
N TYR A 174 -9.46 -16.79 1.14
CA TYR A 174 -8.29 -17.27 0.41
C TYR A 174 -7.05 -17.40 1.29
N SER A 175 -7.17 -17.26 2.61
CA SER A 175 -6.05 -17.53 3.51
C SER A 175 -6.24 -18.88 4.20
N CYS A 176 -5.16 -19.65 4.28
CA CYS A 176 -5.15 -20.92 4.97
C CYS A 176 -5.06 -20.70 6.49
N GLY A 177 -6.21 -20.60 7.16
CA GLY A 177 -6.38 -21.03 8.55
C GLY A 177 -5.81 -20.15 9.68
N GLY A 178 -5.58 -18.85 9.47
CA GLY A 178 -5.19 -17.93 10.55
C GLY A 178 -6.38 -17.12 11.10
N LYS A 179 -6.41 -16.86 12.42
CA LYS A 179 -7.18 -15.72 12.96
C LYS A 179 -6.36 -14.46 12.74
N TYR A 180 -6.89 -13.49 12.00
CA TYR A 180 -6.18 -12.25 11.68
C TYR A 180 -6.70 -11.12 12.56
N TYR A 181 -5.81 -10.59 13.40
CA TYR A 181 -6.07 -9.35 14.13
C TYR A 181 -5.63 -8.19 13.24
N ILE A 182 -6.60 -7.49 12.67
CA ILE A 182 -6.35 -6.21 12.02
C ILE A 182 -6.53 -5.16 13.11
N TYR A 183 -5.42 -4.56 13.53
CA TYR A 183 -5.47 -3.38 14.40
C TYR A 183 -5.79 -2.18 13.50
N VAL A 184 -6.99 -1.62 13.65
CA VAL A 184 -7.42 -0.37 13.00
C VAL A 184 -7.46 0.71 14.06
#